data_AF-A0AAU4BM00-F1
#
_entry.id   AF-A0AAU4BM00-F1
#
_cell.length_a   1.000
_cell.length_b   1.000
_cell.length_c   1.000
_cell.angle_alpha   90.00
_cell.angle_beta   90.00
_cell.angle_gamma   90.00
#
_symmetry.space_group_name_H-M   'P 1'
#
loop_
_entity.id
_entity.type
_entity.pdbx_description
1 polymer ?
#
loop_
_entity_poly.entity_id
_entity_poly.type
_entity_poly.pdbx_seq_one_letter_code
_entity_poly.pdbx_strand_id
1 'polypeptide(L)'
;MNLDGVLAAAASGIARMPEADFAVGLARLEEEFGRRQRDDIARARHASFVDSLALDRAAYALARRHEADGDLGEAARWYRVAARSDHADAALRLGQTLDLLADRCAAADPPGAQRVELHLITEAAQAYAEAYAAGYPEAADRIDEMLAAFTRRQRSPDRQRAESEAGTGRCAHVRGFAPANGVLSDEEIQGLSRHAAQCLSCLEDFVALVRQAASATPAGTVADPYARPAGAVAGPLATAR
;
A
#
# COMPACT_ATOMS: atom_id res chain seq x y z
N MET A 1 29.76 51.87 15.69
CA MET A 1 30.60 51.24 14.64
C MET A 1 29.72 51.00 13.44
N ASN A 2 30.14 51.44 12.24
CA ASN A 2 29.41 51.21 11.01
C ASN A 2 29.74 49.80 10.47
N LEU A 3 28.72 48.98 10.19
CA LEU A 3 28.87 47.63 9.66
C LEU A 3 29.73 47.62 8.38
N ASP A 4 29.53 48.61 7.51
CA ASP A 4 30.29 48.76 6.26
C ASP A 4 31.78 48.98 6.51
N GLY A 5 32.12 49.74 7.57
CA GLY A 5 33.50 49.97 7.96
C GLY A 5 34.17 48.72 8.52
N VAL A 6 33.42 47.87 9.24
CA VAL A 6 33.91 46.59 9.76
C VAL A 6 34.14 45.59 8.61
N LEU A 7 33.21 45.53 7.65
CA LEU A 7 33.32 44.68 6.47
C LEU A 7 34.50 45.10 5.57
N ALA A 8 34.68 46.40 5.34
CA ALA A 8 35.80 46.93 4.55
C ALA A 8 37.16 46.65 5.21
N ALA A 9 37.25 46.77 6.54
CA ALA A 9 38.45 46.43 7.29
C ALA A 9 38.77 44.92 7.24
N ALA A 10 37.74 44.06 7.37
CA ALA A 10 37.88 42.62 7.24
C ALA A 10 38.35 42.20 5.85
N ALA A 11 37.75 42.76 4.79
CA ALA A 11 38.16 42.51 3.40
C ALA A 11 39.62 42.91 3.15
N SER A 12 40.03 44.07 3.68
CA SER A 12 41.42 44.54 3.59
C SER A 12 42.41 43.67 4.40
N GLY A 13 41.95 43.01 5.46
CA GLY A 13 42.73 42.04 6.23
C GLY A 13 42.91 40.73 5.49
N ILE A 14 41.83 40.22 4.88
CA ILE A 14 41.85 39.00 4.06
C ILE A 14 42.78 39.19 2.84
N ALA A 15 42.70 40.33 2.16
CA ALA A 15 43.53 40.63 1.00
C ALA A 15 45.04 40.69 1.28
N ARG A 16 45.44 40.85 2.54
CA ARG A 16 46.85 40.90 2.98
C ARG A 16 47.35 39.59 3.58
N MET A 17 46.51 38.57 3.67
CA MET A 17 46.85 37.28 4.29
C MET A 17 47.69 36.43 3.32
N PRO A 18 48.71 35.69 3.81
CA PRO A 18 49.38 34.68 3.00
C PRO A 18 48.39 33.61 2.51
N GLU A 19 48.58 33.11 1.29
CA GLU A 19 47.66 32.16 0.64
C GLU A 19 47.45 30.88 1.47
N ALA A 20 48.50 30.39 2.14
CA ALA A 20 48.42 29.23 3.02
C ALA A 20 47.52 29.48 4.24
N ASP A 21 47.65 30.65 4.87
CA ASP A 21 46.83 31.01 6.04
C ASP A 21 45.37 31.24 5.63
N PHE A 22 45.15 31.83 4.45
CA PHE A 22 43.82 31.99 3.86
C PHE A 22 43.17 30.63 3.58
N ALA A 23 43.90 29.68 2.99
CA ALA A 23 43.40 28.34 2.70
C ALA A 23 43.00 27.58 3.98
N VAL A 24 43.82 27.64 5.02
CA VAL A 24 43.50 27.05 6.34
C VAL A 24 42.28 27.71 6.97
N GLY A 25 42.20 29.05 6.90
CA GLY A 25 41.06 29.81 7.40
C GLY A 25 39.74 29.48 6.69
N LEU A 26 39.79 29.37 5.35
CA LEU A 26 38.64 28.98 4.54
C LEU A 26 38.20 27.55 4.85
N ALA A 27 39.12 26.59 4.89
CA ALA A 27 38.80 25.19 5.21
C ALA A 27 38.12 25.05 6.59
N ARG A 28 38.60 25.80 7.60
CA ARG A 28 37.98 25.83 8.93
C ARG A 28 36.57 26.43 8.91
N LEU A 29 36.36 27.47 8.11
CA LEU A 29 35.06 28.13 7.98
C LEU A 29 34.05 27.25 7.23
N GLU A 30 34.48 26.57 6.16
CA GLU A 30 33.67 25.59 5.43
C GLU A 30 33.29 24.40 6.32
N GLU A 31 34.23 23.91 7.15
CA GLU A 31 33.95 22.83 8.10
C GLU A 31 32.91 23.27 9.15
N GLU A 32 33.08 24.44 9.75
CA GLU A 32 32.14 25.00 10.73
C GLU A 32 30.76 25.26 10.10
N PHE A 33 30.70 25.79 8.89
CA PHE A 33 29.46 25.96 8.14
C PHE A 33 28.78 24.61 7.88
N GLY A 34 29.54 23.61 7.45
CA GLY A 34 29.04 22.25 7.24
C GLY A 34 28.58 21.56 8.53
N ARG A 35 29.17 21.86 9.69
CA ARG A 35 28.69 21.41 11.00
C ARG A 35 27.35 22.05 11.33
N ARG A 36 27.24 23.39 11.25
CA ARG A 36 25.99 24.12 11.54
C ARG A 36 24.85 23.72 10.63
N GLN A 37 25.10 23.57 9.34
CA GLN A 37 24.09 23.13 8.38
C GLN A 37 23.56 21.73 8.73
N ARG A 38 24.45 20.80 9.13
CA ARG A 38 24.02 19.46 9.59
C ARG A 38 23.17 19.55 10.86
N ASP A 39 23.53 20.41 11.79
CA ASP A 39 22.75 20.62 13.02
C ASP A 39 21.38 21.25 12.74
N ASP A 40 21.29 22.21 11.82
CA ASP A 40 20.03 22.81 11.37
C ASP A 40 19.11 21.77 10.73
N ILE A 41 19.67 20.91 9.86
CA ILE A 41 18.92 19.80 9.25
C ILE A 41 18.43 18.83 10.32
N ALA A 42 19.27 18.48 11.30
CA ALA A 42 18.89 17.59 12.39
C ALA A 42 17.76 18.19 13.25
N ARG A 43 17.84 19.50 13.57
CA ARG A 43 16.79 20.22 14.28
C ARG A 43 15.48 20.27 13.50
N ALA A 44 15.53 20.58 12.21
CA ALA A 44 14.34 20.65 11.35
C ALA A 44 13.64 19.28 11.23
N ARG A 45 14.41 18.20 11.11
CA ARG A 45 13.87 16.82 11.12
C ARG A 45 13.21 16.48 12.44
N HIS A 46 13.85 16.82 13.56
CA HIS A 46 13.27 16.59 14.87
C HIS A 46 11.97 17.38 15.08
N ALA A 47 11.94 18.66 14.69
CA ALA A 47 10.74 19.48 14.76
C ALA A 47 9.60 18.90 13.91
N SER A 48 9.88 18.53 12.66
CA SER A 48 8.90 17.90 11.76
C SER A 48 8.36 16.58 12.33
N PHE A 49 9.20 15.76 12.96
CA PHE A 49 8.77 14.54 13.64
C PHE A 49 7.83 14.84 14.81
N VAL A 50 8.16 15.82 15.65
CA VAL A 50 7.29 16.25 16.77
C VAL A 50 5.97 16.81 16.27
N ASP A 51 5.99 17.61 15.21
CA ASP A 51 4.79 18.17 14.58
C ASP A 51 3.88 17.08 14.01
N SER A 52 4.46 16.04 13.40
CA SER A 52 3.72 14.85 12.96
C SER A 52 3.00 14.17 14.12
N LEU A 53 3.71 13.88 15.21
CA LEU A 53 3.10 13.24 16.39
C LEU A 53 1.96 14.08 17.00
N ALA A 54 2.10 15.42 16.96
CA ALA A 54 1.05 16.32 17.42
C ALA A 54 -0.20 16.25 16.52
N LEU A 55 -0.01 16.18 15.20
CA LEU A 55 -1.10 16.00 14.23
C LEU A 55 -1.83 14.67 14.45
N ASP A 56 -1.10 13.60 14.72
CA ASP A 56 -1.67 12.26 14.89
C ASP A 56 -2.54 12.18 16.14
N ARG A 57 -2.07 12.75 17.24
CA ARG A 57 -2.86 12.87 18.49
C ARG A 57 -4.09 13.74 18.30
N ALA A 58 -3.98 14.84 17.55
CA ALA A 58 -5.12 15.71 17.26
C ALA A 58 -6.17 14.99 16.40
N ALA A 59 -5.73 14.27 15.37
CA ALA A 59 -6.61 13.45 14.53
C ALA A 59 -7.30 12.34 15.34
N TYR A 60 -6.58 11.65 16.22
CA TYR A 60 -7.15 10.65 17.12
C TYR A 60 -8.22 11.24 18.05
N ALA A 61 -7.92 12.40 18.67
CA ALA A 61 -8.87 13.07 19.56
C ALA A 61 -10.14 13.54 18.81
N LEU A 62 -10.01 13.98 17.56
CA LEU A 62 -11.14 14.37 16.73
C LEU A 62 -11.98 13.15 16.32
N ALA A 63 -11.33 12.05 15.91
CA ALA A 63 -12.00 10.79 15.60
C ALA A 63 -12.85 10.29 16.79
N ARG A 64 -12.29 10.35 18.00
CA ARG A 64 -12.96 9.99 19.25
C ARG A 64 -14.21 10.82 19.54
N ARG A 65 -14.24 12.09 19.13
CA ARG A 65 -15.43 12.96 19.27
C ARG A 65 -16.52 12.53 18.29
N HIS A 66 -16.17 12.34 17.02
CA HIS A 66 -17.11 11.85 16.01
C HIS A 66 -17.67 10.46 16.37
N GLU A 67 -16.83 9.57 16.90
CA GLU A 67 -17.27 8.26 17.41
C GLU A 67 -18.30 8.41 18.53
N ALA A 68 -18.05 9.30 19.49
CA ALA A 68 -18.97 9.59 20.59
C ALA A 68 -20.30 10.21 20.11
N ASP A 69 -20.25 11.01 19.05
CA ASP A 69 -21.42 11.61 18.39
C ASP A 69 -22.17 10.59 17.49
N GLY A 70 -21.63 9.37 17.32
CA GLY A 70 -22.21 8.30 16.51
C GLY A 70 -21.94 8.40 15.00
N ASP A 71 -21.18 9.40 14.58
CA ASP A 71 -20.72 9.60 13.21
C ASP A 71 -19.49 8.73 12.92
N LEU A 72 -19.76 7.44 12.69
CA LEU A 72 -18.72 6.47 12.39
C LEU A 72 -17.98 6.78 11.08
N GLY A 73 -18.61 7.50 10.14
CA GLY A 73 -18.01 7.85 8.85
C GLY A 73 -16.87 8.85 9.03
N GLU A 74 -17.13 9.95 9.72
CA GLU A 74 -16.07 10.91 10.05
C GLU A 74 -15.09 10.35 11.07
N ALA A 75 -15.54 9.52 12.02
CA ALA A 75 -14.62 8.84 12.94
C ALA A 75 -13.59 7.99 12.19
N ALA A 76 -14.03 7.14 11.26
CA ALA A 76 -13.14 6.33 10.43
C ALA A 76 -12.20 7.20 9.58
N ARG A 77 -12.69 8.32 9.02
CA ARG A 77 -11.85 9.26 8.26
C ARG A 77 -10.70 9.82 9.11
N TRP A 78 -10.96 10.23 10.34
CA TRP A 78 -9.92 10.78 11.22
C TRP A 78 -9.02 9.70 11.83
N TYR A 79 -9.56 8.52 12.16
CA TYR A 79 -8.73 7.40 12.60
C TYR A 79 -7.74 6.95 11.52
N ARG A 80 -8.10 6.97 10.23
CA ARG A 80 -7.14 6.73 9.12
C ARG A 80 -5.97 7.72 9.14
N VAL A 81 -6.23 8.99 9.45
CA VAL A 81 -5.17 10.00 9.51
C VAL A 81 -4.18 9.66 10.62
N ALA A 82 -4.68 9.32 11.81
CA ALA A 82 -3.83 8.95 12.94
C ALA A 82 -3.12 7.59 12.75
N ALA A 83 -3.81 6.58 12.22
CA ALA A 83 -3.25 5.24 12.01
C ALA A 83 -2.11 5.24 10.98
N ARG A 84 -2.20 6.07 9.92
CA ARG A 84 -1.11 6.20 8.91
C ARG A 84 0.22 6.68 9.49
N SER A 85 0.20 7.32 10.65
CA SER A 85 1.40 7.76 11.35
C SER A 85 1.79 6.84 12.51
N ASP A 86 1.39 5.57 12.43
CA ASP A 86 1.73 4.51 13.39
C ASP A 86 1.12 4.72 14.79
N HIS A 87 0.00 5.46 14.88
CA HIS A 87 -0.75 5.58 16.13
C HIS A 87 -1.53 4.28 16.41
N ALA A 88 -0.92 3.37 17.17
CA ALA A 88 -1.45 2.03 17.39
C ALA A 88 -2.89 1.97 17.93
N ASP A 89 -3.24 2.80 18.92
CA ASP A 89 -4.63 2.91 19.40
C ASP A 89 -5.62 3.30 18.31
N ALA A 90 -5.18 4.14 17.35
CA ALA A 90 -6.01 4.60 16.26
C ALA A 90 -6.26 3.48 15.25
N ALA A 91 -5.27 2.63 14.99
CA ALA A 91 -5.42 1.43 14.15
C ALA A 91 -6.46 0.46 14.75
N LEU A 92 -6.38 0.18 16.06
CA LEU A 92 -7.37 -0.68 16.73
C LEU A 92 -8.78 -0.09 16.64
N ARG A 93 -8.93 1.21 16.91
CA ARG A 93 -10.21 1.93 16.83
C ARG A 93 -10.74 2.03 15.41
N LEU A 94 -9.87 2.18 14.42
CA LEU A 94 -10.22 2.18 13.00
C LEU A 94 -10.85 0.85 12.62
N GLY A 95 -10.21 -0.27 12.97
CA GLY A 95 -10.75 -1.61 12.73
C GLY A 95 -12.14 -1.80 13.33
N GLN A 96 -12.34 -1.40 14.58
CA GLN A 96 -13.64 -1.46 15.26
C GLN A 96 -14.70 -0.59 14.59
N THR A 97 -14.33 0.64 14.19
CA THR A 97 -15.25 1.57 13.54
C THR A 97 -15.67 1.06 12.16
N LEU A 98 -14.74 0.51 11.38
CA LEU A 98 -15.00 -0.05 10.06
C LEU A 98 -15.82 -1.33 10.11
N ASP A 99 -15.59 -2.20 11.10
CA ASP A 99 -16.41 -3.39 11.35
C ASP A 99 -17.88 -3.02 11.65
N LEU A 100 -18.09 -2.02 12.52
CA LEU A 100 -19.42 -1.47 12.80
C LEU A 100 -20.08 -0.84 11.56
N LEU A 101 -19.31 -0.14 10.72
CA LEU A 101 -19.80 0.40 9.45
C LEU A 101 -20.18 -0.73 8.49
N ALA A 102 -19.39 -1.80 8.41
CA ALA A 102 -19.68 -2.95 7.58
C ALA A 102 -20.99 -3.63 8.01
N ASP A 103 -21.21 -3.79 9.31
CA ASP A 103 -22.46 -4.31 9.87
C ASP A 103 -23.66 -3.42 9.53
N ARG A 104 -23.53 -2.08 9.64
CA ARG A 104 -24.58 -1.12 9.24
C ARG A 104 -24.87 -1.18 7.75
N CYS A 105 -23.84 -1.27 6.91
CA CYS A 105 -23.98 -1.44 5.47
C CYS A 105 -24.70 -2.75 5.12
N ALA A 106 -24.35 -3.84 5.81
CA ALA A 106 -24.97 -5.14 5.62
C ALA A 106 -26.47 -5.15 5.98
N ALA A 107 -26.85 -4.37 7.01
CA ALA A 107 -28.24 -4.27 7.47
C ALA A 107 -29.12 -3.36 6.58
N ALA A 108 -28.54 -2.34 5.95
CA ALA A 108 -29.29 -1.37 5.14
C ALA A 108 -29.68 -1.89 3.74
N ASP A 109 -29.09 -3.01 3.29
CA ASP A 109 -29.25 -3.63 1.97
C ASP A 109 -29.33 -2.68 0.74
N PRO A 110 -28.48 -1.64 0.62
CA PRO A 110 -28.47 -0.81 -0.59
C PRO A 110 -27.92 -1.57 -1.81
N PRO A 111 -28.28 -1.17 -3.04
CA PRO A 111 -27.64 -1.67 -4.25
C PRO A 111 -26.11 -1.48 -4.18
N GLY A 112 -25.33 -2.55 -4.30
CA GLY A 112 -23.87 -2.51 -4.16
C GLY A 112 -23.34 -2.59 -2.72
N ALA A 113 -24.21 -2.80 -1.72
CA ALA A 113 -23.85 -2.97 -0.31
C ALA A 113 -22.71 -3.97 -0.11
N GLN A 114 -22.73 -5.08 -0.86
CA GLN A 114 -21.75 -6.15 -0.72
C GLN A 114 -20.33 -5.72 -1.08
N ARG A 115 -20.17 -4.88 -2.12
CA ARG A 115 -18.85 -4.35 -2.51
C ARG A 115 -18.35 -3.36 -1.46
N VAL A 116 -19.24 -2.54 -0.90
CA VAL A 116 -18.92 -1.60 0.17
C VAL A 116 -18.57 -2.35 1.46
N GLU A 117 -19.37 -3.34 1.85
CA GLU A 117 -19.13 -4.22 3.00
C GLU A 117 -17.77 -4.91 2.87
N LEU A 118 -17.47 -5.53 1.72
CA LEU A 118 -16.18 -6.18 1.49
C LEU A 118 -15.00 -5.19 1.59
N HIS A 119 -15.15 -3.97 1.06
CA HIS A 119 -14.12 -2.94 1.18
C HIS A 119 -13.86 -2.56 2.65
N LEU A 120 -14.93 -2.32 3.42
CA LEU A 120 -14.84 -1.99 4.84
C LEU A 120 -14.21 -3.13 5.65
N ILE A 121 -14.62 -4.39 5.41
CA ILE A 121 -14.05 -5.57 6.08
C ILE A 121 -12.57 -5.76 5.75
N THR A 122 -12.17 -5.53 4.49
CA THR A 122 -10.76 -5.64 4.08
C THR A 122 -9.91 -4.57 4.76
N GLU A 123 -10.40 -3.33 4.79
CA GLU A 123 -9.71 -2.22 5.45
C GLU A 123 -9.66 -2.42 6.97
N ALA A 124 -10.74 -2.92 7.58
CA ALA A 124 -10.76 -3.26 9.01
C ALA A 124 -9.75 -4.35 9.36
N ALA A 125 -9.63 -5.40 8.53
CA ALA A 125 -8.66 -6.46 8.73
C ALA A 125 -7.21 -5.93 8.68
N GLN A 126 -6.92 -5.01 7.76
CA GLN A 126 -5.63 -4.36 7.70
C GLN A 126 -5.35 -3.53 8.96
N ALA A 127 -6.30 -2.70 9.39
CA ALA A 127 -6.15 -1.87 10.59
C ALA A 127 -5.95 -2.72 11.86
N TYR A 128 -6.65 -3.85 11.98
CA TYR A 128 -6.41 -4.80 13.07
C TYR A 128 -5.05 -5.48 12.98
N ALA A 129 -4.57 -5.82 11.79
CA ALA A 129 -3.23 -6.39 11.61
C ALA A 129 -2.13 -5.40 12.03
N GLU A 130 -2.30 -4.12 11.71
CA GLU A 130 -1.42 -3.03 12.15
C GLU A 130 -1.45 -2.89 13.69
N ALA A 131 -2.64 -2.91 14.30
CA ALA A 131 -2.77 -2.89 15.76
C ALA A 131 -2.11 -4.11 16.43
N TYR A 132 -2.29 -5.31 15.86
CA TYR A 132 -1.65 -6.52 16.35
C TYR A 132 -0.12 -6.42 16.32
N ALA A 133 0.43 -5.92 15.21
CA ALA A 133 1.87 -5.69 15.07
C ALA A 133 2.42 -4.68 16.10
N ALA A 134 1.59 -3.71 16.51
CA ALA A 134 1.92 -2.73 17.54
C ALA A 134 1.69 -3.22 18.99
N GLY A 135 1.26 -4.47 19.19
CA GLY A 135 1.16 -5.09 20.51
C GLY A 135 -0.26 -5.19 21.09
N TYR A 136 -1.30 -5.08 20.26
CA TYR A 136 -2.70 -5.33 20.65
C TYR A 136 -3.11 -6.77 20.26
N PRO A 137 -2.85 -7.79 21.08
CA PRO A 137 -3.14 -9.17 20.73
C PRO A 137 -4.63 -9.42 20.48
N GLU A 138 -5.52 -8.67 21.15
CA GLU A 138 -6.97 -8.76 20.96
C GLU A 138 -7.42 -8.43 19.52
N ALA A 139 -6.59 -7.75 18.73
CA ALA A 139 -6.91 -7.44 17.34
C ALA A 139 -6.98 -8.70 16.46
N ALA A 140 -6.23 -9.76 16.80
CA ALA A 140 -6.33 -11.04 16.09
C ALA A 140 -7.71 -11.69 16.28
N ASP A 141 -8.19 -11.73 17.52
CA ASP A 141 -9.54 -12.26 17.84
C ASP A 141 -10.62 -11.46 17.09
N ARG A 142 -10.46 -10.13 17.01
CA ARG A 142 -11.39 -9.26 16.26
C ARG A 142 -11.40 -9.55 14.77
N ILE A 143 -10.26 -9.86 14.15
CA ILE A 143 -10.21 -10.28 12.74
C ILE A 143 -11.02 -11.56 12.54
N ASP A 144 -10.80 -12.56 13.39
CA ASP A 144 -11.50 -13.85 13.28
C ASP A 144 -13.01 -13.70 13.47
N GLU A 145 -13.44 -12.94 14.48
CA GLU A 145 -14.85 -12.64 14.74
C GLU A 145 -15.53 -11.95 13.55
N MET A 146 -14.89 -10.89 13.03
CA MET A 146 -15.36 -10.10 11.90
C MET A 146 -15.46 -10.95 10.62
N LEU A 147 -14.42 -11.72 10.28
CA LEU A 147 -14.41 -12.58 9.09
C LEU A 147 -15.44 -13.71 9.19
N ALA A 148 -15.63 -14.28 10.39
CA ALA A 148 -16.67 -15.27 10.63
C ALA A 148 -18.07 -14.67 10.46
N ALA A 149 -18.31 -13.45 10.96
CA ALA A 149 -19.57 -12.73 10.79
C ALA A 149 -19.87 -12.43 9.31
N PHE A 150 -18.90 -11.89 8.59
CA PHE A 150 -19.00 -11.65 7.15
C PHE A 150 -19.30 -12.92 6.36
N THR A 151 -18.57 -14.00 6.63
CA THR A 151 -18.77 -15.31 5.95
C THR A 151 -20.17 -15.87 6.22
N ARG A 152 -20.69 -15.75 7.45
CA ARG A 152 -22.07 -16.15 7.77
C ARG A 152 -23.09 -15.36 6.96
N ARG A 153 -22.91 -14.04 6.83
CA ARG A 153 -23.81 -13.18 6.05
C ARG A 153 -23.78 -13.54 4.56
N GLN A 154 -22.61 -13.77 3.98
CA GLN A 154 -22.49 -14.18 2.59
C GLN A 154 -23.14 -15.54 2.30
N ARG A 155 -23.11 -16.48 3.26
CA ARG A 155 -23.71 -17.80 3.10
C ARG A 155 -25.22 -17.85 3.35
N SER A 156 -25.86 -16.73 3.68
CA SER A 156 -27.31 -16.71 3.92
C SER A 156 -28.07 -17.05 2.62
N PRO A 157 -29.01 -18.01 2.64
CA PRO A 157 -29.72 -18.47 1.44
C PRO A 157 -30.54 -17.36 0.77
N ASP A 158 -30.99 -16.34 1.51
CA ASP A 158 -31.69 -15.18 0.95
C ASP A 158 -30.75 -14.30 0.11
N ARG A 159 -29.49 -14.13 0.54
CA ARG A 159 -28.46 -13.41 -0.25
C ARG A 159 -28.00 -14.23 -1.45
N GLN A 160 -27.83 -15.55 -1.29
CA GLN A 160 -27.50 -16.44 -2.41
C GLN A 160 -28.60 -16.46 -3.47
N ARG A 161 -29.88 -16.41 -3.07
CA ARG A 161 -31.01 -16.25 -4.01
C ARG A 161 -31.04 -14.86 -4.66
N ALA A 162 -30.84 -13.77 -3.90
CA ALA A 162 -30.80 -12.42 -4.45
C ALA A 162 -29.64 -12.20 -5.43
N GLU A 163 -28.45 -12.76 -5.17
CA GLU A 163 -27.31 -12.76 -6.11
C GLU A 163 -27.58 -13.61 -7.35
N SER A 164 -28.32 -14.72 -7.18
CA SER A 164 -28.74 -15.58 -8.30
C SER A 164 -29.82 -14.92 -9.17
N GLU A 165 -30.71 -14.14 -8.57
CA GLU A 165 -31.82 -13.44 -9.23
C GLU A 165 -31.40 -12.10 -9.83
N ALA A 166 -30.53 -11.32 -9.16
CA ALA A 166 -29.85 -10.16 -9.75
C ALA A 166 -28.87 -10.56 -10.88
N GLY A 167 -28.49 -11.84 -10.93
CA GLY A 167 -27.77 -12.49 -12.01
C GLY A 167 -28.61 -12.80 -13.27
N THR A 168 -29.86 -12.34 -13.36
CA THR A 168 -30.70 -12.47 -14.58
C THR A 168 -30.32 -11.48 -15.70
N GLY A 169 -29.04 -11.15 -15.77
CA GLY A 169 -28.36 -10.58 -16.93
C GLY A 169 -26.98 -11.20 -17.14
N ARG A 170 -26.76 -12.46 -16.73
CA ARG A 170 -25.47 -13.16 -16.94
C ARG A 170 -25.10 -13.08 -18.42
N CYS A 171 -24.07 -12.30 -18.69
CA CYS A 171 -23.49 -12.19 -20.02
C CYS A 171 -22.94 -13.56 -20.41
N ALA A 172 -23.49 -14.17 -21.47
CA ALA A 172 -23.07 -15.49 -21.94
C ALA A 172 -21.90 -15.43 -22.92
N HIS A 173 -21.21 -14.29 -23.02
CA HIS A 173 -20.22 -14.03 -24.07
C HIS A 173 -19.04 -15.00 -24.03
N VAL A 174 -18.55 -15.35 -22.83
CA VAL A 174 -17.46 -16.32 -22.68
C VAL A 174 -17.98 -17.77 -22.76
N ARG A 175 -19.17 -18.07 -22.21
CA ARG A 175 -19.77 -19.43 -22.28
C ARG A 175 -20.19 -19.84 -23.68
N GLY A 176 -20.65 -18.89 -24.49
CA GLY A 176 -21.05 -19.10 -25.87
C GLY A 176 -19.88 -19.08 -26.85
N PHE A 177 -18.66 -18.81 -26.38
CA PHE A 177 -17.48 -18.75 -27.23
C PHE A 177 -16.97 -20.17 -27.52
N ALA A 178 -17.25 -20.67 -28.73
CA ALA A 178 -16.74 -21.93 -29.23
C ALA A 178 -15.59 -21.66 -30.23
N PRO A 179 -14.32 -21.89 -29.87
CA PRO A 179 -13.22 -21.73 -30.80
C PRO A 179 -13.33 -22.75 -31.94
N ALA A 180 -13.12 -22.31 -33.18
CA ALA A 180 -13.32 -23.14 -34.37
C ALA A 180 -12.43 -24.42 -34.39
N ASN A 181 -11.30 -24.41 -33.69
CA ASN A 181 -10.33 -25.50 -33.66
C ASN A 181 -10.00 -26.02 -32.24
N GLY A 182 -10.79 -25.65 -31.22
CA GLY A 182 -10.50 -26.03 -29.83
C GLY A 182 -9.28 -25.34 -29.20
N VAL A 183 -8.56 -24.51 -29.95
CA VAL A 183 -7.42 -23.70 -29.50
C VAL A 183 -7.78 -22.23 -29.69
N LEU A 184 -7.58 -21.44 -28.64
CA LEU A 184 -7.78 -19.99 -28.66
C LEU A 184 -6.59 -19.32 -29.34
N SER A 185 -6.84 -18.47 -30.33
CA SER A 185 -5.83 -17.57 -30.89
C SER A 185 -5.55 -16.40 -29.94
N ASP A 186 -4.39 -15.75 -30.09
CA ASP A 186 -4.01 -14.60 -29.26
C ASP A 186 -5.02 -13.44 -29.34
N GLU A 187 -5.63 -13.23 -30.50
CA GLU A 187 -6.66 -12.21 -30.71
C GLU A 187 -7.95 -12.53 -29.94
N GLU A 188 -8.34 -13.81 -29.90
CA GLU A 188 -9.50 -14.30 -29.14
C GLU A 188 -9.23 -14.22 -27.63
N ILE A 189 -8.02 -14.57 -27.18
CA ILE A 189 -7.59 -14.44 -25.77
C ILE A 189 -7.65 -12.97 -25.34
N GLN A 190 -7.14 -12.05 -26.16
CA GLN A 190 -7.18 -10.62 -25.85
C GLN A 190 -8.61 -10.06 -25.86
N GLY A 191 -9.46 -10.52 -26.79
CA GLY A 191 -10.87 -10.15 -26.85
C GLY A 191 -11.64 -10.61 -25.61
N LEU A 192 -11.50 -11.89 -25.25
CA LEU A 192 -12.14 -12.48 -24.07
C LEU A 192 -11.61 -11.86 -22.77
N SER A 193 -10.30 -11.62 -22.67
CA SER A 193 -9.67 -10.97 -21.52
C SER A 193 -10.19 -9.55 -21.30
N ARG A 194 -10.28 -8.74 -22.38
CA ARG A 194 -10.82 -7.38 -22.30
C ARG A 194 -12.28 -7.37 -21.84
N HIS A 195 -13.07 -8.32 -22.31
CA HIS A 195 -14.46 -8.46 -21.90
C HIS A 195 -14.58 -8.94 -20.44
N ALA A 196 -13.81 -9.95 -20.04
CA ALA A 196 -13.79 -10.48 -18.68
C ALA A 196 -13.34 -9.43 -17.65
N ALA A 197 -12.40 -8.56 -18.01
CA ALA A 197 -11.98 -7.45 -17.15
C ALA A 197 -13.09 -6.42 -16.88
N GLN A 198 -14.13 -6.37 -17.72
CA GLN A 198 -15.23 -5.43 -17.63
C GLN A 198 -16.55 -6.09 -17.20
N CYS A 199 -16.57 -7.42 -17.08
CA CYS A 199 -17.77 -8.21 -16.82
C CYS A 199 -17.50 -9.28 -15.77
N LEU A 200 -17.92 -9.00 -14.53
CA LEU A 200 -17.70 -9.90 -13.39
C LEU A 200 -18.30 -11.30 -13.58
N SER A 201 -19.42 -11.43 -14.31
CA SER A 201 -20.04 -12.74 -14.60
C SER A 201 -19.23 -13.59 -15.59
N CYS A 202 -18.46 -12.96 -16.47
CA CYS A 202 -17.64 -13.63 -17.47
C CYS A 202 -16.23 -13.96 -16.95
N LEU A 203 -15.80 -13.37 -15.83
CA LEU A 203 -14.46 -13.55 -15.29
C LEU A 203 -14.23 -14.98 -14.78
N GLU A 204 -15.21 -15.55 -14.07
CA GLU A 204 -15.15 -16.92 -13.57
C GLU A 204 -15.09 -17.94 -14.73
N ASP A 205 -15.93 -17.73 -15.75
CA ASP A 205 -15.99 -18.60 -16.93
C ASP A 205 -14.69 -18.48 -17.77
N PHE A 206 -14.10 -17.29 -17.86
CA PHE A 206 -12.83 -17.07 -18.55
C PHE A 206 -11.68 -17.78 -17.85
N VAL A 207 -11.61 -17.69 -16.51
CA VAL A 207 -10.61 -18.42 -15.73
C VAL A 207 -10.75 -19.93 -15.91
N ALA A 208 -11.99 -20.45 -15.97
CA ALA A 208 -12.24 -21.86 -16.25
C ALA A 208 -11.76 -22.27 -17.66
N LEU A 209 -12.06 -21.46 -18.67
CA LEU A 209 -11.64 -21.70 -20.06
C LEU A 209 -10.12 -21.70 -20.22
N VAL A 210 -9.43 -20.74 -19.59
CA VAL A 210 -7.96 -20.65 -19.60
C VAL A 210 -7.33 -21.85 -18.90
N ARG A 211 -7.89 -22.32 -17.76
CA ARG A 211 -7.40 -23.53 -17.09
C ARG A 211 -7.57 -24.78 -17.94
N GLN A 212 -8.69 -24.92 -18.64
CA GLN A 212 -8.92 -26.03 -19.57
C GLN A 212 -7.91 -26.00 -20.72
N ALA A 213 -7.70 -24.84 -21.34
CA ALA A 213 -6.70 -24.66 -22.39
C ALA A 213 -5.27 -24.98 -21.92
N ALA A 214 -4.90 -24.52 -20.71
CA ALA A 214 -3.59 -24.82 -20.11
C ALA A 214 -3.42 -26.31 -19.84
N SER A 215 -4.47 -27.02 -19.40
CA SER A 215 -4.44 -28.47 -19.17
C SER A 215 -4.39 -29.31 -20.46
N ALA A 216 -4.80 -28.73 -21.59
CA ALA A 216 -4.74 -29.36 -22.91
C ALA A 216 -3.40 -29.14 -23.63
N THR A 217 -2.51 -28.30 -23.07
CA THR A 217 -1.19 -28.05 -23.66
C THR A 217 -0.24 -29.19 -23.27
N PRO A 218 0.35 -29.95 -24.22
CA PRO A 218 1.29 -31.01 -23.88
C PRO A 218 2.49 -30.41 -23.14
N ALA A 219 2.87 -31.03 -22.01
CA ALA A 219 4.04 -30.68 -21.22
C ALA A 219 5.34 -31.05 -21.99
N GLY A 220 5.59 -30.37 -23.10
CA GLY A 220 6.86 -30.37 -23.80
C GLY A 220 7.68 -29.19 -23.30
N THR A 221 8.93 -29.45 -22.89
CA THR A 221 9.90 -28.43 -22.51
C THR A 221 10.06 -27.43 -23.66
N VAL A 222 9.49 -26.24 -23.52
CA VAL A 222 9.87 -25.08 -24.34
C VAL A 222 11.32 -24.81 -24.01
N ALA A 223 12.21 -25.09 -24.96
CA ALA A 223 13.62 -24.74 -24.84
C ALA A 223 13.73 -23.22 -24.70
N ASP A 224 14.26 -22.76 -23.56
CA ASP A 224 14.52 -21.34 -23.31
C ASP A 224 15.53 -20.83 -24.35
N PRO A 225 15.13 -19.90 -25.24
CA PRO A 225 16.03 -19.37 -26.27
C PRO A 225 17.18 -18.52 -25.69
N TYR A 226 17.20 -18.26 -24.38
CA TYR A 226 18.22 -17.46 -23.70
C TYR A 226 19.14 -18.26 -22.75
N ALA A 227 18.97 -19.58 -22.65
CA ALA A 227 19.84 -20.42 -21.83
C ALA A 227 21.26 -20.49 -22.42
N ARG A 228 22.20 -19.73 -21.85
CA ARG A 228 23.63 -19.81 -22.18
C ARG A 228 24.24 -21.10 -21.64
N PRO A 229 25.07 -21.82 -22.42
CA PRO A 229 25.72 -23.03 -21.95
C PRO A 229 26.76 -22.71 -20.87
N ALA A 230 26.56 -23.26 -19.67
CA ALA A 230 27.53 -23.22 -18.59
C ALA A 230 28.63 -24.27 -18.83
N GLY A 231 29.84 -23.83 -19.16
CA GLY A 231 30.98 -24.73 -19.27
C GLY A 231 32.24 -24.15 -19.92
N ALA A 232 32.96 -23.30 -19.21
CA ALA A 232 34.40 -23.10 -19.44
C ALA A 232 35.07 -22.85 -18.09
N VAL A 233 35.58 -23.93 -17.51
CA VAL A 233 36.31 -23.98 -16.24
C VAL A 233 37.70 -23.36 -16.46
N ALA A 234 38.01 -22.25 -15.76
CA ALA A 234 39.36 -21.71 -15.67
C ALA A 234 40.13 -22.44 -14.57
N GLY A 235 41.23 -23.11 -14.94
CA GLY A 235 42.12 -23.81 -14.01
C GLY A 235 42.99 -22.88 -13.16
N PRO A 236 43.56 -23.38 -12.05
CA PRO A 236 44.30 -22.54 -11.10
C PRO A 236 45.74 -22.27 -11.55
N LEU A 237 46.18 -21.01 -11.40
CA LEU A 237 47.56 -20.58 -11.59
C LEU A 237 48.44 -21.04 -10.42
N ALA A 238 49.39 -21.91 -10.72
CA ALA A 238 50.48 -22.29 -9.82
C ALA A 238 51.54 -21.17 -9.75
N THR A 239 51.90 -20.80 -8.52
CA THR A 239 53.02 -19.93 -8.16
C THR A 239 54.36 -20.60 -8.47
N ALA A 240 55.24 -19.89 -9.19
CA ALA A 240 56.65 -20.24 -9.32
C ALA A 240 57.52 -19.16 -8.65
N ARG A 241 58.49 -19.66 -7.89
CA ARG A 241 59.65 -18.96 -7.32
C ARG A 241 60.66 -18.61 -8.41
#